data_AF-A0A8C5WBF5-F1
#
_entry.id   AF-A0A8C5WBF5-F1
#
_cell.length_a   1.000
_cell.length_b   1.000
_cell.length_c   1.000
_cell.angle_alpha   90.00
_cell.angle_beta   90.00
_cell.angle_gamma   90.00
#
_symmetry.space_group_name_H-M   'P 1'
#
loop_
_entity.id
_entity.type
_entity.pdbx_description
1 polymer ?
#
loop_
_entity_poly.entity_id
_entity_poly.type
_entity_poly.pdbx_seq_one_letter_code
_entity_poly.pdbx_strand_id
1 'polypeptide(L)'
;MLPKRRRTRVGSPGGASASSAPAPTRFPGIAVYLVERRMGRSRRAFLTRLARSKGFRVLDACSSEVTHIVMEQTSGEEAVCWQERRAAAAPPGCTPAALLDISWFTESLAAGQPVPVECRHRLEVAEPRKGPPSPAWMPAYACQRPTPLTHHNISLSEALETLAEAAGFEGSEGRCLTFHRAASVLRALPRPVIALSQLRGLPHFGEHSSRVVQDPAC
;
A
#
# COMPACT_ATOMS: atom_id res chain seq x y z
N MET A 1 20.85 -21.87 47.04
CA MET A 1 21.96 -21.06 47.59
C MET A 1 23.20 -21.30 46.73
N LEU A 2 23.55 -20.35 45.86
CA LEU A 2 24.71 -20.41 44.96
C LEU A 2 25.92 -19.72 45.62
N PRO A 3 27.13 -20.31 45.60
CA PRO A 3 28.32 -19.55 45.92
C PRO A 3 28.89 -18.85 44.67
N LYS A 4 28.94 -17.52 44.77
CA LYS A 4 29.63 -16.59 43.85
C LYS A 4 31.13 -16.92 43.77
N ARG A 5 31.64 -17.17 42.56
CA ARG A 5 33.09 -17.08 42.27
C ARG A 5 33.37 -15.81 41.48
N ARG A 6 34.03 -14.87 42.17
CA ARG A 6 34.67 -13.68 41.62
C ARG A 6 35.99 -14.11 40.97
N ARG A 7 36.20 -13.81 39.69
CA ARG A 7 37.52 -13.95 39.05
C ARG A 7 37.95 -12.60 38.49
N THR A 8 39.17 -12.27 38.88
CA THR A 8 39.87 -10.99 38.78
C THR A 8 40.34 -10.73 37.35
N ARG A 9 40.37 -9.45 36.97
CA ARG A 9 40.96 -8.91 35.74
C ARG A 9 42.42 -9.35 35.60
N VAL A 10 42.79 -9.81 34.40
CA VAL A 10 44.17 -9.78 33.90
C VAL A 10 44.15 -8.93 32.62
N GLY A 11 45.14 -8.05 32.53
CA GLY A 11 45.17 -6.87 31.69
C GLY A 11 45.37 -7.11 30.20
N SER A 12 45.02 -6.06 29.45
CA SER A 12 45.37 -5.83 28.05
C SER A 12 46.88 -5.82 27.82
N PRO A 13 47.28 -6.06 26.57
CA PRO A 13 48.14 -5.12 25.87
C PRO A 13 47.38 -4.54 24.67
N GLY A 14 47.55 -3.24 24.48
CA GLY A 14 46.81 -2.46 23.49
C GLY A 14 47.28 -2.64 22.05
N GLY A 15 46.56 -1.95 21.18
CA GLY A 15 47.12 -1.38 19.95
C GLY A 15 47.02 -2.24 18.71
N ALA A 16 45.84 -2.25 18.09
CA ALA A 16 45.75 -2.05 16.65
C ALA A 16 44.38 -1.45 16.34
N SER A 17 44.35 -0.14 16.09
CA SER A 17 43.30 0.49 15.29
C SER A 17 43.32 -0.16 13.91
N ALA A 18 42.59 -1.27 13.77
CA ALA A 18 42.10 -1.67 12.48
C ALA A 18 40.95 -0.71 12.17
N SER A 19 41.27 0.37 11.47
CA SER A 19 40.31 1.05 10.62
C SER A 19 39.70 -0.03 9.74
N SER A 20 38.54 -0.56 10.16
CA SER A 20 37.78 -1.52 9.37
C SER A 20 37.23 -0.76 8.18
N ALA A 21 38.06 -0.61 7.15
CA ALA A 21 37.59 -0.26 5.83
C ALA A 21 36.42 -1.20 5.55
N PRO A 22 35.21 -0.68 5.26
CA PRO A 22 34.07 -1.54 4.99
C PRO A 22 34.47 -2.46 3.84
N ALA A 23 34.34 -3.78 4.06
CA ALA A 23 34.63 -4.78 3.05
C ALA A 23 34.00 -4.37 1.71
N PRO A 24 34.69 -4.55 0.58
CA PRO A 24 34.17 -4.11 -0.72
C PRO A 24 32.79 -4.73 -0.94
N THR A 25 31.78 -3.87 -1.07
CA THR A 25 30.40 -4.31 -1.31
C THR A 25 30.35 -5.02 -2.64
N ARG A 26 29.87 -6.26 -2.64
CA ARG A 26 29.76 -7.10 -3.85
C ARG A 26 28.83 -6.48 -4.90
N PHE A 27 27.92 -5.61 -4.46
CA PHE A 27 26.91 -4.97 -5.29
C PHE A 27 26.98 -3.44 -5.15
N PRO A 28 27.95 -2.75 -5.78
CA PRO A 28 28.13 -1.30 -5.62
C PRO A 28 26.99 -0.48 -6.22
N GLY A 29 26.30 -1.02 -7.25
CA GLY A 29 25.14 -0.37 -7.89
C GLY A 29 23.85 -0.41 -7.08
N ILE A 30 23.80 -1.11 -5.93
CA ILE A 30 22.60 -1.27 -5.11
C ILE A 30 22.91 -0.81 -3.68
N ALA A 31 22.56 0.44 -3.41
CA ALA A 31 22.58 1.03 -2.09
C ALA A 31 21.19 1.00 -1.46
N VAL A 32 21.08 0.25 -0.36
CA VAL A 32 19.84 0.01 0.38
C VAL A 32 19.77 0.90 1.62
N TYR A 33 18.64 1.55 1.84
CA TYR A 33 18.33 2.27 3.08
C TYR A 33 17.11 1.63 3.76
N LEU A 34 17.25 1.32 5.06
CA LEU A 34 16.20 0.72 5.87
C LEU A 34 15.54 1.79 6.74
N VAL A 35 14.23 1.99 6.57
CA VAL A 35 13.48 2.99 7.34
C VAL A 35 13.16 2.48 8.74
N GLU A 36 13.66 3.17 9.77
CA GLU A 36 13.51 2.73 11.16
C GLU A 36 12.08 2.78 11.72
N ARG A 37 11.22 3.70 11.23
CA ARG A 37 9.95 4.09 11.89
C ARG A 37 9.09 2.90 12.36
N ARG A 38 8.86 1.93 11.48
CA ARG A 38 8.05 0.73 11.76
C ARG A 38 8.89 -0.52 12.03
N MET A 39 10.12 -0.58 11.53
CA MET A 39 11.02 -1.73 11.65
C MET A 39 11.64 -1.87 13.05
N GLY A 40 11.91 -0.75 13.72
CA GLY A 40 12.60 -0.73 15.01
C GLY A 40 14.13 -0.93 14.91
N ARG A 41 14.86 -0.34 15.88
CA ARG A 41 16.34 -0.29 15.86
C ARG A 41 17.01 -1.67 15.88
N SER A 42 16.51 -2.59 16.71
CA SER A 42 17.09 -3.93 16.86
C SER A 42 17.02 -4.73 15.56
N ARG A 43 15.86 -4.69 14.89
CA ARG A 43 15.64 -5.39 13.62
C ARG A 43 16.44 -4.74 12.49
N ARG A 44 16.47 -3.40 12.41
CA ARG A 44 17.35 -2.72 11.45
C ARG A 44 18.80 -3.14 11.64
N ALA A 45 19.33 -3.12 12.87
CA ALA A 45 20.71 -3.49 13.15
C ALA A 45 21.03 -4.94 12.76
N PHE A 46 20.10 -5.87 13.03
CA PHE A 46 20.22 -7.27 12.62
C PHE A 46 20.29 -7.40 11.09
N LEU A 47 19.33 -6.81 10.39
CA LEU A 47 19.24 -6.87 8.94
C LEU A 47 20.43 -6.18 8.26
N THR A 48 20.88 -5.03 8.77
CA THR A 48 22.10 -4.36 8.29
C THR A 48 23.33 -5.25 8.40
N ARG A 49 23.51 -5.93 9.55
CA ARG A 49 24.65 -6.82 9.76
C ARG A 49 24.60 -8.03 8.82
N LEU A 50 23.41 -8.64 8.68
CA LEU A 50 23.18 -9.76 7.78
C LEU A 50 23.45 -9.37 6.32
N ALA A 51 22.93 -8.23 5.87
CA ALA A 51 23.13 -7.70 4.53
C ALA A 51 24.60 -7.40 4.23
N ARG A 52 25.33 -6.77 5.16
CA ARG A 52 26.77 -6.52 5.02
C ARG A 52 27.55 -7.83 4.92
N SER A 53 27.20 -8.85 5.69
CA SER A 53 27.84 -10.18 5.59
C SER A 53 27.62 -10.88 4.23
N LYS A 54 26.50 -10.57 3.58
CA LYS A 54 26.15 -11.07 2.23
C LYS A 54 26.70 -10.20 1.09
N GLY A 55 27.29 -9.03 1.40
CA GLY A 55 27.91 -8.14 0.45
C GLY A 55 27.03 -6.98 -0.05
N PHE A 56 25.87 -6.74 0.56
CA PHE A 56 25.00 -5.62 0.24
C PHE A 56 25.54 -4.30 0.84
N ARG A 57 25.36 -3.20 0.10
CA ARG A 57 25.66 -1.85 0.57
C ARG A 57 24.45 -1.27 1.32
N VAL A 58 24.49 -1.30 2.65
CA VAL A 58 23.43 -0.71 3.49
C VAL A 58 23.91 0.62 4.07
N LEU A 59 23.17 1.68 3.73
CA LEU A 59 23.41 3.04 4.18
C LEU A 59 22.69 3.30 5.51
N ASP A 60 23.40 3.92 6.45
CA ASP A 60 22.85 4.28 7.77
C ASP A 60 22.02 5.57 7.73
N ALA A 61 22.32 6.44 6.76
CA ALA A 61 21.60 7.67 6.52
C ALA A 61 21.02 7.70 5.09
N CYS A 62 19.92 8.42 4.97
CA CYS A 62 19.20 8.63 3.73
C CYS A 62 19.95 9.64 2.85
N SER A 63 20.83 9.17 1.96
CA SER A 63 21.66 9.98 1.04
C SER A 63 21.18 9.94 -0.42
N SER A 64 21.71 10.79 -1.29
CA SER A 64 21.48 10.79 -2.75
C SER A 64 21.96 9.51 -3.43
N GLU A 65 22.87 8.77 -2.79
CA GLU A 65 23.37 7.47 -3.28
C GLU A 65 22.37 6.32 -3.09
N VAL A 66 21.26 6.53 -2.35
CA VAL A 66 20.28 5.48 -2.08
C VAL A 66 19.51 5.14 -3.34
N THR A 67 19.55 3.87 -3.72
CA THR A 67 18.81 3.33 -4.89
C THR A 67 17.54 2.59 -4.47
N HIS A 68 17.55 1.94 -3.30
CA HIS A 68 16.46 1.11 -2.80
C HIS A 68 16.13 1.53 -1.37
N ILE A 69 14.89 1.93 -1.14
CA ILE A 69 14.37 2.29 0.18
C ILE A 69 13.44 1.17 0.61
N VAL A 70 13.76 0.53 1.73
CA VAL A 70 13.03 -0.61 2.24
C VAL A 70 12.29 -0.20 3.50
N MET A 71 10.97 -0.39 3.47
CA MET A 71 10.08 -0.16 4.61
C MET A 71 9.45 -1.47 5.05
N GLU A 72 9.03 -1.54 6.31
CA GLU A 72 8.35 -2.70 6.87
C GLU A 72 6.99 -2.28 7.39
N GLN A 73 5.95 -3.09 7.16
CA GLN A 73 4.58 -2.83 7.64
C GLN A 73 4.10 -1.41 7.28
N THR A 74 4.43 -0.95 6.08
CA THR A 74 4.07 0.38 5.59
C THR A 74 3.20 0.21 4.36
N SER A 75 2.06 0.88 4.32
CA SER A 75 1.18 0.88 3.16
C SER A 75 1.76 1.75 2.03
N GLY A 76 1.29 1.54 0.79
CA GLY A 76 1.76 2.30 -0.37
C GLY A 76 1.59 3.81 -0.20
N GLU A 77 0.46 4.25 0.39
CA GLU A 77 0.20 5.67 0.62
C GLU A 77 1.11 6.31 1.67
N GLU A 78 1.39 5.60 2.78
CA GLU A 78 2.34 6.08 3.79
C GLU A 78 3.76 6.17 3.20
N ALA A 79 4.12 5.21 2.34
CA ALA A 79 5.42 5.14 1.70
C ALA A 79 5.61 6.31 0.72
N VAL A 80 4.63 6.58 -0.15
CA VAL A 80 4.65 7.71 -1.10
C VAL A 80 4.71 9.04 -0.36
N CYS A 81 3.88 9.24 0.66
CA CYS A 81 3.92 10.45 1.48
C CYS A 81 5.30 10.66 2.13
N TRP A 82 5.95 9.58 2.59
CA TRP A 82 7.32 9.67 3.11
C TRP A 82 8.34 10.05 2.02
N GLN A 83 8.20 9.51 0.80
CA GLN A 83 9.06 9.83 -0.33
C GLN A 83 8.91 11.29 -0.77
N GLU A 84 7.70 11.84 -0.80
CA GLU A 84 7.43 13.24 -1.11
C GLU A 84 8.07 14.19 -0.09
N ARG A 85 7.93 13.87 1.22
CA ARG A 85 8.58 14.64 2.29
C ARG A 85 10.10 14.62 2.17
N ARG A 86 10.67 13.51 1.69
CA ARG A 86 12.10 13.40 1.41
C ARG A 86 12.48 14.19 0.16
N ALA A 87 11.69 14.12 -0.91
CA ALA A 87 11.92 14.86 -2.15
C ALA A 87 11.89 16.39 -1.92
N ALA A 88 10.98 16.87 -1.07
CA ALA A 88 10.92 18.27 -0.64
C ALA A 88 12.17 18.74 0.14
N ALA A 89 12.87 17.80 0.82
CA ALA A 89 14.10 18.08 1.56
C ALA A 89 15.38 17.79 0.75
N ALA A 90 15.26 17.21 -0.45
CA ALA A 90 16.39 16.82 -1.28
C ALA A 90 16.67 17.88 -2.36
N PRO A 91 17.95 18.08 -2.76
CA PRO A 91 18.30 18.97 -3.85
C PRO A 91 17.73 18.48 -5.19
N PRO A 92 17.29 19.39 -6.08
CA PRO A 92 16.73 19.04 -7.39
C PRO A 92 17.80 18.37 -8.26
N GLY A 93 17.55 17.12 -8.69
CA GLY A 93 18.46 16.35 -9.56
C GLY A 93 18.79 14.92 -9.09
N CYS A 94 18.30 14.48 -7.93
CA CYS A 94 18.48 13.10 -7.49
C CYS A 94 17.59 12.12 -8.27
N THR A 95 18.16 11.01 -8.73
CA THR A 95 17.39 9.89 -9.29
C THR A 95 16.41 9.35 -8.25
N PRO A 96 15.14 9.09 -8.62
CA PRO A 96 14.15 8.56 -7.68
C PRO A 96 14.57 7.16 -7.22
N ALA A 97 14.72 6.99 -5.91
CA ALA A 97 14.98 5.69 -5.31
C ALA A 97 13.73 4.80 -5.40
N ALA A 98 13.92 3.50 -5.66
CA ALA A 98 12.85 2.53 -5.65
C ALA A 98 12.33 2.30 -4.23
N LEU A 99 11.01 2.43 -4.05
CA LEU A 99 10.35 2.29 -2.77
C LEU A 99 9.76 0.89 -2.62
N LEU A 100 10.30 0.11 -1.69
CA LEU A 100 10.08 -1.32 -1.60
C LEU A 100 9.64 -1.78 -0.22
N ASP A 101 8.88 -2.86 -0.21
CA ASP A 101 8.52 -3.59 1.00
C ASP A 101 9.70 -4.46 1.48
N ILE A 102 9.67 -4.84 2.76
CA ILE A 102 10.67 -5.69 3.40
C ILE A 102 10.81 -7.07 2.72
N SER A 103 9.76 -7.56 2.08
CA SER A 103 9.75 -8.82 1.31
C SER A 103 10.90 -8.89 0.30
N TRP A 104 11.11 -7.86 -0.52
CA TRP A 104 12.20 -7.80 -1.48
C TRP A 104 13.56 -7.97 -0.81
N PHE A 105 13.74 -7.34 0.34
CA PHE A 105 15.01 -7.38 1.05
C PHE A 105 15.25 -8.74 1.69
N THR A 106 14.24 -9.36 2.28
CA THR A 106 14.37 -10.71 2.83
C THR A 106 14.58 -11.76 1.75
N GLU A 107 13.93 -11.63 0.59
CA GLU A 107 14.15 -12.50 -0.58
C GLU A 107 15.57 -12.34 -1.12
N SER A 108 16.05 -11.10 -1.23
CA SER A 108 17.43 -10.80 -1.64
C SER A 108 18.47 -11.38 -0.67
N LEU A 109 18.21 -11.29 0.64
CA LEU A 109 19.09 -11.87 1.66
C LEU A 109 19.08 -13.41 1.62
N ALA A 110 17.92 -14.01 1.36
CA ALA A 110 17.78 -15.46 1.20
C ALA A 110 18.52 -15.96 -0.05
N ALA A 111 18.38 -15.27 -1.18
CA ALA A 111 19.09 -15.57 -2.42
C ALA A 111 20.60 -15.24 -2.36
N GLY A 112 21.01 -14.40 -1.39
CA GLY A 112 22.40 -13.93 -1.26
C GLY A 112 22.81 -12.92 -2.33
N GLN A 113 21.87 -12.48 -3.17
CA GLN A 113 22.07 -11.48 -4.22
C GLN A 113 20.79 -10.64 -4.38
N PRO A 114 20.89 -9.39 -4.87
CA PRO A 114 19.72 -8.55 -5.12
C PRO A 114 18.80 -9.18 -6.16
N VAL A 115 17.56 -9.51 -5.78
CA VAL A 115 16.57 -10.05 -6.73
C VAL A 115 15.99 -8.93 -7.59
N PRO A 116 15.54 -9.23 -8.81
CA PRO A 116 14.81 -8.26 -9.63
C PRO A 116 13.60 -7.68 -8.88
N VAL A 117 13.37 -6.37 -9.04
CA VAL A 117 12.22 -5.71 -8.42
C VAL A 117 10.96 -6.10 -9.19
N GLU A 118 10.04 -6.77 -8.52
CA GLU A 118 8.74 -7.18 -9.04
C GLU A 118 7.63 -6.23 -8.53
N CYS A 119 6.45 -6.26 -9.14
CA CYS A 119 5.31 -5.44 -8.70
C CYS A 119 4.93 -5.69 -7.23
N ARG A 120 5.00 -6.94 -6.76
CA ARG A 120 4.69 -7.30 -5.35
C ARG A 120 5.64 -6.65 -4.34
N HIS A 121 6.85 -6.29 -4.78
CA HIS A 121 7.89 -5.69 -3.96
C HIS A 121 7.73 -4.19 -3.82
N ARG A 122 6.99 -3.54 -4.72
CA ARG A 122 6.89 -2.08 -4.76
C ARG A 122 5.79 -1.59 -3.85
N LEU A 123 6.14 -0.61 -3.01
CA LEU A 123 5.19 0.18 -2.24
C LEU A 123 4.67 1.32 -3.12
N GLU A 124 4.12 0.99 -4.28
CA GLU A 124 3.39 1.94 -5.09
C GLU A 124 1.96 2.02 -4.54
N VAL A 125 1.44 3.23 -4.34
CA VAL A 125 0.00 3.42 -4.28
C VAL A 125 -0.52 2.83 -5.57
N ALA A 126 -1.43 1.86 -5.49
CA ALA A 126 -2.17 1.44 -6.66
C ALA A 126 -2.81 2.70 -7.24
N GLU A 127 -2.19 3.27 -8.28
CA GLU A 127 -2.86 4.19 -9.19
C GLU A 127 -4.18 3.50 -9.47
N PRO A 128 -5.31 4.12 -9.09
CA PRO A 128 -6.61 3.49 -9.20
C PRO A 128 -6.78 3.25 -10.69
N ARG A 129 -6.56 1.99 -11.10
CA ARG A 129 -6.42 1.57 -12.49
C ARG A 129 -7.43 2.36 -13.31
N LYS A 130 -6.95 3.27 -14.16
CA LYS A 130 -7.71 3.92 -15.23
C LYS A 130 -8.08 2.92 -16.34
N GLY A 131 -8.35 1.66 -15.97
CA GLY A 131 -8.95 0.67 -16.83
C GLY A 131 -10.44 0.60 -16.50
N PRO A 132 -11.31 0.34 -17.49
CA PRO A 132 -12.70 0.00 -17.18
C PRO A 132 -12.67 -1.15 -16.16
N PRO A 133 -13.39 -1.05 -15.03
CA PRO A 133 -13.40 -2.12 -14.06
C PRO A 133 -13.89 -3.38 -14.77
N SER A 134 -13.08 -4.43 -14.73
CA SER A 134 -13.53 -5.77 -15.12
C SER A 134 -14.84 -6.07 -14.38
N PRO A 135 -15.81 -6.78 -15.00
CA PRO A 135 -17.11 -7.07 -14.39
C PRO A 135 -17.04 -7.78 -13.02
N ALA A 136 -15.86 -8.27 -12.62
CA ALA A 136 -15.59 -8.86 -11.31
C ALA A 136 -15.43 -7.85 -10.14
N TRP A 137 -15.35 -6.54 -10.39
CA TRP A 137 -15.10 -5.56 -9.32
C TRP A 137 -16.32 -5.28 -8.43
N MET A 138 -17.53 -5.47 -8.95
CA MET A 138 -18.78 -5.25 -8.20
C MET A 138 -19.59 -6.55 -8.10
N PRO A 139 -19.52 -7.27 -6.96
CA PRO A 139 -20.32 -8.46 -6.73
C PRO A 139 -21.83 -8.17 -6.79
N ALA A 140 -22.60 -9.11 -7.36
CA ALA A 140 -24.04 -8.97 -7.55
C ALA A 140 -24.80 -8.90 -6.22
N TYR A 141 -24.38 -9.66 -5.22
CA TYR A 141 -25.05 -9.73 -3.93
C TYR A 141 -24.46 -8.73 -2.92
N ALA A 142 -25.33 -8.04 -2.17
CA ALA A 142 -24.92 -7.03 -1.21
C ALA A 142 -24.04 -7.58 -0.08
N CYS A 143 -24.28 -8.83 0.35
CA CYS A 143 -23.50 -9.49 1.39
C CYS A 143 -22.04 -9.79 0.99
N GLN A 144 -21.70 -9.68 -0.30
CA GLN A 144 -20.35 -9.93 -0.81
C GLN A 144 -19.51 -8.66 -0.91
N ARG A 145 -20.06 -7.49 -0.56
CA ARG A 145 -19.37 -6.20 -0.67
C ARG A 145 -19.48 -5.39 0.62
N PRO A 146 -18.42 -4.69 1.03
CA PRO A 146 -18.50 -3.74 2.13
C PRO A 146 -19.37 -2.55 1.71
N THR A 147 -20.34 -2.19 2.55
CA THR A 147 -21.21 -1.02 2.33
C THR A 147 -21.08 -0.09 3.55
N PRO A 148 -20.23 0.94 3.49
CA PRO A 148 -20.03 1.85 4.61
C PRO A 148 -21.29 2.67 4.89
N LEU A 149 -21.43 3.13 6.14
CA LEU A 149 -22.53 4.00 6.54
C LEU A 149 -22.43 5.38 5.86
N THR A 150 -21.22 5.89 5.68
CA THR A 150 -20.93 7.11 4.92
C THR A 150 -20.40 6.73 3.54
N HIS A 151 -21.04 7.22 2.48
CA HIS A 151 -20.68 6.92 1.10
C HIS A 151 -20.79 8.15 0.19
N HIS A 152 -20.24 8.06 -1.01
CA HIS A 152 -20.14 9.20 -1.93
C HIS A 152 -21.43 9.55 -2.66
N ASN A 153 -22.28 8.56 -2.94
CA ASN A 153 -23.38 8.70 -3.90
C ASN A 153 -24.74 8.94 -3.24
N ILE A 154 -24.79 9.78 -2.19
CA ILE A 154 -25.97 9.95 -1.32
C ILE A 154 -27.23 10.33 -2.11
N SER A 155 -27.17 11.43 -2.87
CA SER A 155 -28.31 11.91 -3.65
C SER A 155 -28.85 10.87 -4.64
N LEU A 156 -27.97 10.11 -5.30
CA LEU A 156 -28.38 9.08 -6.25
C LEU A 156 -28.98 7.84 -5.57
N SER A 157 -28.42 7.42 -4.43
CA SER A 157 -28.99 6.32 -3.65
C SER A 157 -30.36 6.69 -3.07
N GLU A 158 -30.52 7.92 -2.56
CA GLU A 158 -31.79 8.42 -2.03
C GLU A 158 -32.86 8.48 -3.12
N ALA A 159 -32.54 8.99 -4.31
CA ALA A 159 -33.48 9.01 -5.44
C ALA A 159 -33.96 7.60 -5.82
N LEU A 160 -33.05 6.61 -5.85
CA LEU A 160 -33.43 5.22 -6.11
C LEU A 160 -34.25 4.62 -4.96
N GLU A 161 -34.01 5.01 -3.71
CA GLU A 161 -34.79 4.57 -2.55
C GLU A 161 -36.21 5.14 -2.57
N THR A 162 -36.39 6.41 -2.93
CA THR A 162 -37.71 7.01 -3.13
C THR A 162 -38.51 6.26 -4.20
N LEU A 163 -37.86 5.87 -5.31
CA LEU A 163 -38.49 5.06 -6.35
C LEU A 163 -38.80 3.62 -5.88
N ALA A 164 -37.98 3.07 -5.00
CA ALA A 164 -38.23 1.76 -4.40
C ALA A 164 -39.46 1.79 -3.50
N GLU A 165 -39.62 2.83 -2.69
CA GLU A 165 -40.79 3.05 -1.83
C GLU A 165 -42.06 3.25 -2.68
N ALA A 166 -42.00 4.10 -3.70
CA ALA A 166 -43.10 4.30 -4.65
C ALA A 166 -43.54 2.98 -5.30
N ALA A 167 -42.60 2.18 -5.79
CA ALA A 167 -42.89 0.87 -6.35
C ALA A 167 -43.47 -0.12 -5.32
N GLY A 168 -43.08 0.00 -4.05
CA GLY A 168 -43.66 -0.75 -2.94
C GLY A 168 -45.12 -0.37 -2.69
N PHE A 169 -45.46 0.92 -2.73
CA PHE A 169 -46.84 1.39 -2.61
C PHE A 169 -47.72 0.93 -3.79
N GLU A 170 -47.15 0.81 -4.98
CA GLU A 170 -47.82 0.24 -6.17
C GLU A 170 -47.99 -1.29 -6.10
N GLY A 171 -47.46 -1.96 -5.07
CA GLY A 171 -47.49 -3.42 -4.94
C GLY A 171 -46.49 -4.15 -5.85
N SER A 172 -45.55 -3.43 -6.47
CA SER A 172 -44.57 -3.99 -7.39
C SER A 172 -43.26 -4.34 -6.66
N GLU A 173 -43.29 -5.41 -5.86
CA GLU A 173 -42.15 -5.88 -5.06
C GLU A 173 -40.85 -6.10 -5.87
N GLY A 174 -40.97 -6.62 -7.10
CA GLY A 174 -39.80 -6.86 -7.96
C GLY A 174 -39.06 -5.57 -8.36
N ARG A 175 -39.81 -4.51 -8.68
CA ARG A 175 -39.24 -3.18 -8.98
C ARG A 175 -38.65 -2.55 -7.73
N CYS A 176 -39.37 -2.60 -6.62
CA CYS A 176 -38.91 -2.14 -5.31
C CYS A 176 -37.55 -2.76 -4.94
N LEU A 177 -37.44 -4.10 -5.02
CA LEU A 177 -36.21 -4.82 -4.72
C LEU A 177 -35.06 -4.45 -5.68
N THR A 178 -35.37 -4.26 -6.96
CA THR A 178 -34.36 -3.87 -7.96
C THR A 178 -33.79 -2.49 -7.66
N PHE A 179 -34.64 -1.52 -7.31
CA PHE A 179 -34.19 -0.18 -6.92
C PHE A 179 -33.36 -0.20 -5.63
N HIS A 180 -33.77 -0.94 -4.60
CA HIS A 180 -32.95 -1.10 -3.39
C HIS A 180 -31.59 -1.74 -3.68
N ARG A 181 -31.54 -2.74 -4.57
CA ARG A 181 -30.28 -3.37 -4.98
C ARG A 181 -29.39 -2.39 -5.75
N ALA A 182 -29.95 -1.60 -6.66
CA ALA A 182 -29.22 -0.56 -7.39
C ALA A 182 -28.67 0.53 -6.45
N ALA A 183 -29.49 1.01 -5.50
CA ALA A 183 -29.05 1.96 -4.47
C ALA A 183 -27.88 1.38 -3.67
N SER A 184 -28.00 0.13 -3.18
CA SER A 184 -26.93 -0.56 -2.44
C SER A 184 -25.63 -0.70 -3.24
N VAL A 185 -25.69 -0.83 -4.57
CA VAL A 185 -24.49 -0.83 -5.42
C VAL A 185 -23.82 0.54 -5.42
N LEU A 186 -24.59 1.64 -5.52
CA LEU A 186 -24.03 3.00 -5.45
C LEU A 186 -23.38 3.31 -4.11
N ARG A 187 -23.96 2.82 -3.01
CA ARG A 187 -23.40 2.96 -1.66
C ARG A 187 -22.04 2.27 -1.50
N ALA A 188 -21.83 1.17 -2.23
CA ALA A 188 -20.58 0.39 -2.17
C ALA A 188 -19.48 0.92 -3.13
N LEU A 189 -19.77 1.90 -3.98
CA LEU A 189 -18.76 2.48 -4.86
C LEU A 189 -17.77 3.35 -4.04
N PRO A 190 -16.45 3.22 -4.27
CA PRO A 190 -15.41 4.00 -3.59
C PRO A 190 -15.31 5.45 -4.10
N ARG A 191 -16.13 5.83 -5.09
CA ARG A 191 -16.04 7.14 -5.76
C ARG A 191 -17.43 7.65 -6.13
N PRO A 192 -17.58 8.99 -6.23
CA PRO A 192 -18.75 9.60 -6.83
C PRO A 192 -18.94 9.16 -8.29
N VAL A 193 -20.18 8.88 -8.67
CA VAL A 193 -20.58 8.71 -10.06
C VAL A 193 -20.77 10.10 -10.67
N ILE A 194 -19.98 10.39 -11.70
CA ILE A 194 -19.96 11.67 -12.43
C ILE A 194 -20.38 11.50 -13.90
N ALA A 195 -20.38 10.27 -14.40
CA ALA A 195 -20.73 9.96 -15.79
C ALA A 195 -21.47 8.63 -15.90
N LEU A 196 -22.44 8.59 -16.80
CA LEU A 196 -23.27 7.41 -17.11
C LEU A 196 -22.46 6.18 -17.53
N SER A 197 -21.31 6.39 -18.17
CA SER A 197 -20.41 5.31 -18.58
C SER A 197 -19.92 4.49 -17.40
N GLN A 198 -19.86 5.05 -16.18
CA GLN A 198 -19.42 4.37 -14.96
C GLN A 198 -20.45 3.36 -14.43
N LEU A 199 -21.71 3.45 -14.87
CA LEU A 199 -22.76 2.51 -14.49
C LEU A 199 -22.80 1.26 -15.38
N ARG A 200 -22.12 1.31 -16.54
CA ARG A 200 -22.11 0.19 -17.49
C ARG A 200 -21.44 -1.03 -16.85
N GLY A 201 -22.17 -2.15 -16.83
CA GLY A 201 -21.68 -3.41 -16.27
C GLY A 201 -21.88 -3.55 -14.75
N LEU A 202 -22.49 -2.57 -14.08
CA LEU A 202 -22.89 -2.73 -12.68
C LEU A 202 -24.11 -3.67 -12.56
N PRO A 203 -24.13 -4.56 -11.55
CA PRO A 203 -25.30 -5.40 -11.32
C PRO A 203 -26.50 -4.54 -10.93
N HIS A 204 -27.70 -4.97 -11.36
CA HIS A 204 -28.97 -4.31 -11.08
C HIS A 204 -29.15 -2.91 -11.70
N PHE A 205 -28.21 -2.45 -12.54
CA PHE A 205 -28.36 -1.25 -13.36
C PHE A 205 -28.87 -1.59 -14.76
N GLY A 206 -30.20 -1.60 -14.89
CA GLY A 206 -30.89 -1.64 -16.19
C GLY A 206 -31.22 -0.25 -16.72
N GLU A 207 -31.91 -0.19 -17.87
CA GLU A 207 -32.26 1.07 -18.55
C GLU A 207 -32.98 2.07 -17.63
N HIS A 208 -33.94 1.60 -16.82
CA HIS A 208 -34.68 2.44 -15.88
C HIS A 208 -33.79 3.02 -14.77
N SER A 209 -32.97 2.20 -14.11
CA SER A 209 -32.08 2.67 -13.05
C SER A 209 -30.98 3.59 -13.59
N SER A 210 -30.50 3.35 -14.82
CA SER A 210 -29.52 4.22 -15.47
C SER A 210 -30.09 5.59 -15.85
N ARG A 211 -31.37 5.68 -16.25
CA ARG A 211 -32.05 6.95 -16.55
C ARG A 211 -32.18 7.84 -15.32
N VAL A 212 -32.48 7.26 -14.16
CA VAL A 212 -32.59 7.99 -12.89
C VAL A 212 -31.25 8.64 -12.49
N VAL A 213 -30.13 8.00 -12.82
CA VAL A 213 -28.80 8.59 -12.58
C VAL A 213 -28.42 9.64 -13.63
N GLN A 214 -29.06 9.62 -14.80
CA GLN A 214 -28.83 10.58 -15.87
C GLN A 214 -29.52 11.93 -15.62
N ASP A 215 -30.74 11.90 -15.06
CA ASP A 215 -31.51 13.09 -14.67
C ASP A 215 -31.68 13.16 -13.15
N PRO A 216 -30.72 13.73 -12.41
CA PRO A 216 -30.89 13.98 -10.97
C PRO A 216 -31.91 15.10 -10.66
N ALA A 217 -32.62 15.63 -11.66
CA ALA A 217 -33.59 16.71 -11.51
C ALA A 217 -34.90 16.39 -12.25
N CYS A 218 -35.86 15.87 -11.49
CA CYS A 218 -37.27 16.25 -11.59
C CYS A 218 -37.69 16.73 -10.20
#